data_AF-A0A0B1SS38-F1
#
_entry.id   AF-A0A0B1SS38-F1
#
_cell.length_a   1.000
_cell.length_b   1.000
_cell.length_c   1.000
_cell.angle_alpha   90.00
_cell.angle_beta   90.00
_cell.angle_gamma   90.00
#
_symmetry.space_group_name_H-M   'P 1'
#
loop_
_entity.id
_entity.type
_entity.pdbx_description
1 polymer ?
#
loop_
_entity_poly.entity_id
_entity_poly.type
_entity_poly.pdbx_seq_one_letter_code
_entity_poly.pdbx_strand_id
1 'polypeptide(L)'
;MSVALANLTETVKLMRAAQANTDDRTRAETVVGFGTFPCPTQEYRLRGTEYGKGVSLNKVYKELSERYRGRLHSEADYFSFFTSFLETVCMKAYDKPNWPYLTVRMKKRKNEKIELDHERIIAFMKACHDEGGQPVDYRFEDNTLKLFITVLNNFRRRIKRTVLEEGADLDEFSEGSSSDEECSDMTEIKTE
;
A
#
# COMPACT_ATOMS: atom_id res chain seq x y z
N MET A 1 25.32 32.44 -20.39
CA MET A 1 24.11 31.59 -20.30
C MET A 1 24.12 30.58 -19.14
N SER A 2 25.25 30.27 -18.49
CA SER A 2 25.33 29.25 -17.42
C SER A 2 24.71 29.67 -16.08
N VAL A 3 24.82 30.94 -15.68
CA VAL A 3 24.35 31.43 -14.37
C VAL A 3 22.82 31.41 -14.26
N ALA A 4 22.11 31.78 -15.32
CA ALA A 4 20.64 31.74 -15.34
C ALA A 4 20.08 30.31 -15.23
N LEU A 5 20.77 29.32 -15.82
CA LEU A 5 20.39 27.91 -15.75
C LEU A 5 20.62 27.33 -14.34
N ALA A 6 21.73 27.74 -13.68
CA ALA A 6 22.03 27.36 -12.30
C ALA A 6 20.98 27.91 -11.32
N ASN A 7 20.63 29.20 -11.45
CA ASN A 7 19.62 29.85 -10.59
C ASN A 7 18.22 29.22 -10.77
N LEU A 8 17.84 28.87 -11.99
CA LEU A 8 16.56 28.18 -12.24
C LEU A 8 16.53 26.79 -11.57
N THR A 9 17.64 26.04 -11.65
CA THR A 9 17.75 24.70 -11.06
C THR A 9 17.64 24.76 -9.53
N GLU A 10 18.27 25.74 -8.90
CA GLU A 10 18.21 25.96 -7.46
C GLU A 10 16.80 26.38 -7.01
N THR A 11 16.16 27.28 -7.74
CA THR A 11 14.77 27.69 -7.50
C THR A 11 13.82 26.48 -7.57
N VAL A 12 13.97 25.61 -8.57
CA VAL A 12 13.15 24.40 -8.70
C VAL A 12 13.38 23.42 -7.55
N LYS A 13 14.62 23.26 -7.07
CA LYS A 13 14.91 22.43 -5.89
C LYS A 13 14.23 22.98 -4.64
N LEU A 14 14.30 24.29 -4.41
CA LEU A 14 13.65 24.94 -3.27
C LEU A 14 12.12 24.81 -3.34
N MET A 15 11.52 25.01 -4.52
CA MET A 15 10.08 24.81 -4.72
C MET A 15 9.65 23.37 -4.43
N ARG A 16 10.41 22.37 -4.91
CA ARG A 16 10.13 20.96 -4.63
C ARG A 16 10.27 20.61 -3.16
N ALA A 17 11.29 21.15 -2.48
CA ALA A 17 11.49 20.95 -1.05
C ALA A 17 10.36 21.58 -0.22
N ALA A 18 9.96 22.80 -0.55
CA ALA A 18 8.83 23.49 0.08
C ALA A 18 7.52 22.71 -0.12
N GLN A 19 7.29 22.19 -1.33
CA GLN A 19 6.11 21.39 -1.62
C GLN A 19 6.12 20.05 -0.90
N ALA A 20 7.26 19.37 -0.81
CA ALA A 20 7.41 18.14 -0.04
C ALA A 20 7.11 18.36 1.45
N ASN A 21 7.65 19.45 2.04
CA ASN A 21 7.42 19.79 3.45
C ASN A 21 5.94 20.11 3.73
N THR A 22 5.28 20.78 2.78
CA THR A 22 3.85 21.07 2.86
C THR A 22 3.01 19.78 2.78
N ASP A 23 3.35 18.88 1.86
CA ASP A 23 2.67 17.59 1.72
C ASP A 23 2.86 16.72 2.98
N ASP A 24 4.05 16.70 3.59
CA ASP A 24 4.31 15.91 4.78
C ASP A 24 3.58 16.45 6.01
N ARG A 25 3.53 17.78 6.20
CA ARG A 25 2.72 18.38 7.28
C ARG A 25 1.24 18.06 7.12
N THR A 26 0.74 18.21 5.90
CA THR A 26 -0.66 17.95 5.56
C THR A 26 -1.04 16.48 5.79
N ARG A 27 -0.12 15.55 5.50
CA ARG A 27 -0.28 14.12 5.77
C ARG A 27 -0.34 13.84 7.27
N ALA A 28 0.55 14.44 8.04
CA ALA A 28 0.58 14.28 9.49
C ALA A 28 -0.76 14.71 10.12
N GLU A 29 -1.23 15.91 9.77
CA GLU A 29 -2.50 16.48 10.25
C GLU A 29 -3.70 15.52 10.06
N THR A 30 -3.78 14.78 8.94
CA THR A 30 -4.89 13.84 8.69
C THR A 30 -4.87 12.55 9.50
N VAL A 31 -3.71 12.12 10.01
CA VAL A 31 -3.62 10.89 10.80
C VAL A 31 -3.46 11.16 12.28
N VAL A 32 -3.20 12.41 12.69
CA VAL A 32 -3.09 12.75 14.12
C VAL A 32 -4.33 12.29 14.88
N GLY A 33 -4.10 11.50 15.93
CA GLY A 33 -5.17 10.93 16.76
C GLY A 33 -5.89 9.72 16.15
N PHE A 34 -5.68 9.40 14.87
CA PHE A 34 -6.23 8.17 14.31
C PHE A 34 -5.60 6.95 15.01
N GLY A 35 -6.46 6.11 15.60
CA GLY A 35 -6.06 4.99 16.46
C GLY A 35 -6.21 5.26 17.96
N THR A 36 -6.26 6.52 18.40
CA THR A 36 -6.58 6.89 19.80
C THR A 36 -8.04 7.26 19.99
N PHE A 37 -8.75 7.67 18.94
CA PHE A 37 -10.17 7.96 19.03
C PHE A 37 -11.02 6.70 19.28
N PRO A 38 -12.19 6.84 19.93
CA PRO A 38 -13.15 5.76 20.06
C PRO A 38 -13.53 5.18 18.70
N CYS A 39 -13.77 3.87 18.67
CA CYS A 39 -14.34 3.25 17.49
C CYS A 39 -15.82 3.62 17.39
N PRO A 40 -16.32 4.07 16.22
CA PRO A 40 -17.71 4.48 16.07
C PRO A 40 -18.66 3.33 16.38
N THR A 41 -19.82 3.70 16.92
CA THR A 41 -20.91 2.77 17.23
C THR A 41 -21.56 2.20 15.98
N GLN A 42 -21.65 3.01 14.91
CA GLN A 42 -22.11 2.58 13.60
C GLN A 42 -21.17 1.52 13.00
N GLU A 43 -21.76 0.49 12.38
CA GLU A 43 -20.99 -0.55 11.70
C GLU A 43 -20.53 -0.08 10.31
N TYR A 44 -19.22 -0.10 10.10
CA TYR A 44 -18.55 0.13 8.84
C TYR A 44 -17.91 -1.18 8.34
N ARG A 45 -18.23 -1.53 7.10
CA ARG A 45 -17.76 -2.78 6.49
C ARG A 45 -17.48 -2.59 5.01
N LEU A 46 -16.35 -3.11 4.55
CA LEU A 46 -16.09 -3.33 3.14
C LEU A 46 -16.90 -4.56 2.70
N ARG A 47 -17.67 -4.40 1.61
CA ARG A 47 -18.45 -5.50 1.04
C ARG A 47 -17.51 -6.53 0.41
N GLY A 48 -17.94 -7.79 0.46
CA GLY A 48 -17.27 -8.84 -0.32
C GLY A 48 -17.47 -8.60 -1.81
N THR A 49 -16.47 -8.96 -2.59
CA THR A 49 -16.46 -8.93 -4.05
C THR A 49 -15.88 -10.25 -4.57
N GLU A 50 -15.82 -10.41 -5.89
CA GLU A 50 -15.08 -11.52 -6.52
C GLU A 50 -13.58 -11.57 -6.16
N TYR A 51 -13.04 -10.47 -5.61
CA TYR A 51 -11.63 -10.36 -5.23
C TYR A 51 -11.37 -10.62 -3.73
N GLY A 52 -12.42 -10.87 -2.95
CA GLY A 52 -12.31 -11.28 -1.55
C GLY A 52 -13.57 -11.06 -0.72
N LYS A 53 -13.54 -11.57 0.52
CA LYS A 53 -14.72 -11.65 1.41
C LYS A 53 -15.16 -10.34 2.08
N GLY A 54 -14.41 -9.25 1.88
CA GLY A 54 -14.63 -7.98 2.59
C GLY A 54 -14.23 -8.05 4.07
N VAL A 55 -14.38 -6.95 4.80
CA VAL A 55 -13.94 -6.87 6.21
C VAL A 55 -14.70 -5.81 7.00
N SER A 56 -14.95 -6.07 8.29
CA SER A 56 -15.44 -5.04 9.22
C SER A 56 -14.29 -4.11 9.60
N LEU A 57 -14.44 -2.81 9.30
CA LEU A 57 -13.46 -1.79 9.63
C LEU A 57 -13.40 -1.58 11.15
N ASN A 58 -14.55 -1.62 11.84
CA ASN A 58 -14.61 -1.53 13.30
C ASN A 58 -13.80 -2.64 13.98
N LYS A 59 -13.92 -3.89 13.52
CA LYS A 59 -13.17 -5.02 14.10
C LYS A 59 -11.67 -4.84 13.91
N VAL A 60 -11.23 -4.50 12.70
CA VAL A 60 -9.81 -4.25 12.40
C VAL A 60 -9.26 -3.11 13.24
N TYR A 61 -10.01 -2.01 13.35
CA TYR A 61 -9.62 -0.87 14.16
C TYR A 61 -9.49 -1.23 15.63
N LYS A 62 -10.51 -1.88 16.23
CA LYS A 62 -10.48 -2.31 17.64
C LYS A 62 -9.31 -3.24 17.95
N GLU A 63 -9.06 -4.24 17.11
CA GLU A 63 -7.91 -5.14 17.26
C GLU A 63 -6.58 -4.39 17.24
N LEU A 64 -6.43 -3.42 16.34
CA LEU A 64 -5.21 -2.61 16.26
C LEU A 64 -5.11 -1.60 17.40
N SER A 65 -6.21 -0.96 17.80
CA SER A 65 -6.23 -0.04 18.94
C SER A 65 -5.78 -0.72 20.22
N GLU A 66 -6.17 -1.98 20.45
CA GLU A 66 -5.66 -2.74 21.60
C GLU A 66 -4.17 -3.06 21.46
N ARG A 67 -3.70 -3.44 20.25
CA ARG A 67 -2.27 -3.71 19.99
C ARG A 67 -1.37 -2.48 20.18
N TYR A 68 -1.87 -1.31 19.82
CA TYR A 68 -1.16 -0.03 19.91
C TYR A 68 -1.48 0.76 21.18
N ARG A 69 -2.22 0.16 22.12
CA ARG A 69 -2.66 0.82 23.35
C ARG A 69 -1.47 1.36 24.13
N GLY A 70 -1.51 2.68 24.41
CA GLY A 70 -0.44 3.37 25.13
C GLY A 70 0.88 3.48 24.37
N ARG A 71 0.87 3.34 23.03
CA ARG A 71 2.07 3.47 22.17
C ARG A 71 1.98 4.63 21.18
N LEU A 72 0.84 5.30 21.08
CA LEU A 72 0.60 6.37 20.12
C LEU A 72 0.87 7.73 20.79
N HIS A 73 2.06 8.29 20.56
CA HIS A 73 2.49 9.54 21.19
C HIS A 73 3.01 10.59 20.20
N SER A 74 3.34 10.16 18.99
CA SER A 74 3.89 11.02 17.94
C SER A 74 3.16 10.85 16.61
N GLU A 75 3.35 11.81 15.70
CA GLU A 75 2.86 11.74 14.31
C GLU A 75 3.31 10.46 13.59
N ALA A 76 4.54 10.03 13.83
CA ALA A 76 5.08 8.80 13.26
C ALA A 76 4.33 7.55 13.78
N ASP A 77 3.91 7.54 15.05
CA ASP A 77 3.15 6.43 15.63
C ASP A 77 1.74 6.37 15.02
N TYR A 78 1.08 7.52 14.89
CA TYR A 78 -0.24 7.58 14.24
C TYR A 78 -0.18 7.16 12.78
N PHE A 79 0.85 7.58 12.05
CA PHE A 79 1.08 7.14 10.69
C PHE A 79 1.35 5.63 10.59
N SER A 80 2.10 5.07 11.55
CA SER A 80 2.36 3.63 11.64
C SER A 80 1.10 2.84 11.95
N PHE A 81 0.23 3.37 12.82
CA PHE A 81 -1.10 2.81 13.09
C PHE A 81 -1.95 2.80 11.82
N PHE A 82 -2.07 3.95 11.15
CA PHE A 82 -2.82 4.09 9.90
C PHE A 82 -2.32 3.12 8.83
N THR A 83 -1.00 3.01 8.66
CA THR A 83 -0.38 2.06 7.74
C THR A 83 -0.79 0.63 8.08
N SER A 84 -0.67 0.24 9.35
CA SER A 84 -1.05 -1.10 9.81
C SER A 84 -2.54 -1.37 9.65
N PHE A 85 -3.38 -0.36 9.86
CA PHE A 85 -4.82 -0.41 9.65
C PHE A 85 -5.14 -0.69 8.19
N LEU A 86 -4.62 0.12 7.26
CA LEU A 86 -4.90 -0.04 5.84
C LEU A 86 -4.36 -1.37 5.29
N GLU A 87 -3.15 -1.78 5.71
CA GLU A 87 -2.58 -3.06 5.31
C GLU A 87 -3.39 -4.24 5.86
N THR A 88 -3.83 -4.19 7.12
CA THR A 88 -4.69 -5.23 7.71
C THR A 88 -6.04 -5.31 7.01
N VAL A 89 -6.62 -4.16 6.65
CA VAL A 89 -7.83 -4.10 5.83
C VAL A 89 -7.59 -4.78 4.48
N CYS A 90 -6.49 -4.47 3.78
CA CYS A 90 -6.16 -5.10 2.50
C CYS A 90 -6.02 -6.63 2.62
N MET A 91 -5.26 -7.10 3.61
CA MET A 91 -4.99 -8.52 3.80
C MET A 91 -6.22 -9.33 4.24
N LYS A 92 -7.13 -8.73 5.02
CA LYS A 92 -8.33 -9.42 5.50
C LYS A 92 -9.50 -9.34 4.51
N ALA A 93 -9.61 -8.25 3.75
CA ALA A 93 -10.72 -8.02 2.83
C ALA A 93 -10.54 -8.68 1.47
N TYR A 94 -9.30 -8.79 0.98
CA TYR A 94 -8.95 -9.30 -0.35
C TYR A 94 -8.11 -10.56 -0.25
N ASP A 95 -8.23 -11.44 -1.25
CA ASP A 95 -7.45 -12.67 -1.31
C ASP A 95 -5.97 -12.38 -1.67
N LYS A 96 -5.05 -13.21 -1.16
CA LYS A 96 -3.58 -13.04 -1.34
C LYS A 96 -3.16 -12.79 -2.80
N PRO A 97 -3.69 -13.50 -3.82
CA PRO A 97 -3.33 -13.25 -5.22
C PRO A 97 -3.71 -11.86 -5.73
N ASN A 98 -4.70 -11.21 -5.10
CA ASN A 98 -5.26 -9.93 -5.52
C ASN A 98 -4.50 -8.72 -4.95
N TRP A 99 -3.73 -8.90 -3.88
CA TRP A 99 -3.03 -7.80 -3.19
C TRP A 99 -2.11 -6.96 -4.09
N PRO A 100 -1.35 -7.51 -5.07
CA PRO A 100 -0.52 -6.71 -5.98
C PRO A 100 -1.30 -5.77 -6.90
N TYR A 101 -2.62 -5.97 -7.03
CA TYR A 101 -3.49 -5.25 -7.97
C TYR A 101 -4.32 -4.15 -7.29
N LEU A 102 -4.35 -4.10 -5.96
CA LEU A 102 -5.11 -3.09 -5.21
C LEU A 102 -4.69 -1.65 -5.54
N THR A 103 -5.65 -0.74 -5.66
CA THR A 103 -5.44 0.68 -5.96
C THR A 103 -6.60 1.52 -5.42
N VAL A 104 -6.38 2.82 -5.23
CA VAL A 104 -7.44 3.84 -5.01
C VAL A 104 -7.59 4.79 -6.20
N ARG A 105 -6.88 4.52 -7.29
CA ARG A 105 -6.95 5.32 -8.53
C ARG A 105 -7.75 4.58 -9.58
N MET A 106 -8.80 5.21 -10.09
CA MET A 106 -9.38 4.83 -11.38
C MET A 106 -8.41 5.22 -12.51
N LYS A 107 -7.90 4.24 -13.26
CA LYS A 107 -7.34 4.49 -14.59
C LYS A 107 -8.21 3.80 -15.62
N LYS A 108 -8.74 4.58 -16.56
CA LYS A 108 -9.55 4.11 -17.71
C LYS A 108 -8.84 3.09 -18.62
N ARG A 109 -7.54 2.81 -18.44
CA ARG A 109 -6.79 1.87 -19.28
C ARG A 109 -5.87 0.96 -18.47
N LYS A 110 -6.02 -0.34 -18.75
CA LYS A 110 -5.30 -1.57 -18.32
C LYS A 110 -5.98 -2.38 -17.20
N ASN A 111 -6.35 -3.59 -17.59
CA ASN A 111 -7.32 -4.53 -17.02
C ASN A 111 -6.82 -5.34 -15.81
N GLU A 112 -6.04 -4.76 -14.91
CA GLU A 112 -5.43 -5.50 -13.79
C GLU A 112 -5.36 -4.68 -12.50
N LYS A 113 -6.35 -3.81 -12.27
CA LYS A 113 -6.39 -3.00 -11.04
C LYS A 113 -7.71 -3.20 -10.34
N ILE A 114 -7.62 -3.57 -9.07
CA ILE A 114 -8.74 -3.80 -8.18
C ILE A 114 -8.90 -2.54 -7.34
N GLU A 115 -10.04 -1.88 -7.47
CA GLU A 115 -10.33 -0.68 -6.72
C GLU A 115 -10.69 -1.02 -5.28
N LEU A 116 -9.96 -0.41 -4.34
CA LEU A 116 -10.31 -0.40 -2.94
C LEU A 116 -11.46 0.58 -2.73
N ASP A 117 -12.51 0.14 -2.03
CA ASP A 117 -13.60 0.99 -1.52
C ASP A 117 -13.08 1.97 -0.45
N HIS A 118 -12.34 2.96 -0.92
CA HIS A 118 -11.64 3.95 -0.12
C HIS A 118 -12.59 4.98 0.48
N GLU A 119 -13.70 5.27 -0.21
CA GLU A 119 -14.76 6.15 0.30
C GLU A 119 -15.32 5.61 1.62
N ARG A 120 -15.61 4.30 1.70
CA ARG A 120 -16.08 3.69 2.94
C ARG A 120 -15.04 3.77 4.07
N ILE A 121 -13.76 3.62 3.74
CA ILE A 121 -12.67 3.71 4.73
C ILE A 121 -12.54 5.16 5.23
N ILE A 122 -12.58 6.15 4.35
CA ILE A 122 -12.54 7.56 4.73
C ILE A 122 -13.75 7.92 5.60
N ALA A 123 -14.95 7.46 5.23
CA ALA A 123 -16.15 7.68 6.03
C ALA A 123 -16.04 7.06 7.44
N PHE A 124 -15.40 5.90 7.57
CA PHE A 124 -15.10 5.30 8.87
C PHE A 124 -14.12 6.15 9.67
N MET A 125 -13.04 6.64 9.05
CA MET A 125 -12.06 7.50 9.73
C MET A 125 -12.71 8.79 10.24
N LYS A 126 -13.55 9.43 9.41
CA LYS A 126 -14.33 10.60 9.81
C LYS A 126 -15.18 10.32 11.05
N ALA A 127 -15.89 9.19 11.06
CA ALA A 127 -16.70 8.81 12.21
C ALA A 127 -15.88 8.57 13.49
N CYS A 128 -14.66 8.00 13.39
CA CYS A 128 -13.75 7.92 14.55
C CYS A 128 -13.39 9.32 15.07
N HIS A 129 -13.05 10.24 14.18
CA HIS A 129 -12.70 11.62 14.53
C HIS A 129 -13.88 12.36 15.19
N ASP A 130 -15.09 12.18 14.67
CA ASP A 130 -16.32 12.78 15.21
C ASP A 130 -16.63 12.24 16.62
N GLU A 131 -16.52 10.93 16.83
CA GLU A 131 -16.68 10.29 18.15
C GLU A 131 -15.60 10.72 19.15
N GLY A 132 -14.42 11.09 18.64
CA GLY A 132 -13.33 11.69 19.41
C GLY A 132 -13.50 13.19 19.71
N GLY A 133 -14.57 13.82 19.23
CA GLY A 133 -14.80 15.26 19.38
C GLY A 133 -13.84 16.14 18.57
N GLN A 134 -13.19 15.58 17.55
CA GLN A 134 -12.24 16.28 16.68
C GLN A 134 -12.67 16.16 15.21
N PRO A 135 -13.70 16.92 14.80
CA PRO A 135 -14.21 16.85 13.43
C PRO A 135 -13.13 17.27 12.43
N VAL A 136 -13.17 16.64 11.26
CA VAL A 136 -12.17 16.84 10.22
C VAL A 136 -12.52 18.01 9.30
N ASP A 137 -11.52 18.62 8.68
CA ASP A 137 -11.72 19.72 7.75
C ASP A 137 -12.12 19.25 6.33
N TYR A 138 -12.38 20.21 5.45
CA TYR A 138 -12.78 19.96 4.06
C TYR A 138 -11.68 19.33 3.19
N ARG A 139 -10.41 19.36 3.61
CA ARG A 139 -9.27 18.80 2.88
C ARG A 139 -8.96 17.37 3.29
N PHE A 140 -9.56 16.89 4.38
CA PHE A 140 -9.30 15.57 4.95
C PHE A 140 -9.40 14.44 3.92
N GLU A 141 -10.42 14.45 3.06
CA GLU A 141 -10.62 13.41 2.05
C GLU A 141 -9.48 13.37 1.04
N ASP A 142 -9.17 14.50 0.41
CA ASP A 142 -8.10 14.61 -0.60
C ASP A 142 -6.73 14.20 -0.02
N ASN A 143 -6.46 14.61 1.21
CA ASN A 143 -5.21 14.31 1.90
C ASN A 143 -5.12 12.84 2.29
N THR A 144 -6.21 12.25 2.80
CA THR A 144 -6.29 10.83 3.12
C THR A 144 -6.17 9.97 1.86
N LEU A 145 -6.72 10.42 0.73
CA LEU A 145 -6.56 9.73 -0.55
C LEU A 145 -5.10 9.69 -1.01
N LYS A 146 -4.36 10.81 -0.88
CA LYS A 146 -2.91 10.83 -1.15
C LYS A 146 -2.16 9.85 -0.24
N LEU A 147 -2.58 9.71 1.01
CA LEU A 147 -2.01 8.76 1.95
C LEU A 147 -2.27 7.30 1.58
N PHE A 148 -3.50 6.97 1.18
CA PHE A 148 -3.81 5.64 0.67
C PHE A 148 -2.93 5.25 -0.52
N ILE A 149 -2.67 6.19 -1.44
CA ILE A 149 -1.78 5.95 -2.57
C ILE A 149 -0.38 5.57 -2.07
N THR A 150 0.18 6.31 -1.10
CA THR A 150 1.50 6.05 -0.54
C THR A 150 1.57 4.67 0.12
N VAL A 151 0.63 4.37 1.02
CA VAL A 151 0.61 3.10 1.74
C VAL A 151 0.40 1.93 0.80
N LEU A 152 -0.56 2.00 -0.13
CA LEU A 152 -0.79 0.92 -1.11
C LEU A 152 0.38 0.71 -2.07
N ASN A 153 1.09 1.77 -2.45
CA ASN A 153 2.31 1.62 -3.24
C ASN A 153 3.38 0.83 -2.49
N ASN A 154 3.59 1.15 -1.21
CA ASN A 154 4.57 0.46 -0.37
C ASN A 154 4.16 -1.00 -0.10
N PHE A 155 2.89 -1.22 0.24
CA PHE A 155 2.29 -2.55 0.42
C PHE A 155 2.51 -3.44 -0.80
N ARG A 156 2.17 -2.94 -2.00
CA ARG A 156 2.37 -3.69 -3.26
C ARG A 156 3.83 -3.97 -3.57
N ARG A 157 4.73 -3.00 -3.33
CA ARG A 157 6.17 -3.20 -3.51
C ARG A 157 6.70 -4.28 -2.59
N ARG A 158 6.26 -4.28 -1.33
CA ARG A 158 6.64 -5.30 -0.33
C ARG A 158 6.15 -6.68 -0.73
N ILE A 159 4.88 -6.83 -1.10
CA ILE A 159 4.35 -8.13 -1.53
C ILE A 159 5.06 -8.65 -2.77
N LYS A 160 5.29 -7.80 -3.77
CA LYS A 160 6.02 -8.21 -4.97
C LYS A 160 7.44 -8.69 -4.66
N ARG A 161 8.12 -8.04 -3.71
CA ARG A 161 9.43 -8.48 -3.24
C ARG A 161 9.34 -9.84 -2.56
N THR A 162 8.42 -10.02 -1.61
CA THR A 162 8.22 -11.30 -0.92
C THR A 162 7.90 -12.44 -1.89
N VAL A 163 7.06 -12.19 -2.91
CA VAL A 163 6.73 -13.19 -3.94
C VAL A 163 7.94 -13.52 -4.84
N LEU A 164 8.80 -12.55 -5.14
CA LEU A 164 10.04 -12.79 -5.91
C LEU A 164 11.10 -13.53 -5.07
N GLU A 165 11.18 -13.26 -3.78
CA GLU A 165 12.07 -13.96 -2.84
C GLU A 165 11.58 -15.40 -2.60
N GLU A 166 10.27 -15.61 -2.35
CA GLU A 166 9.66 -16.96 -2.22
C GLU A 166 9.74 -17.78 -3.53
N GLY A 167 9.82 -17.13 -4.69
CA GLY A 167 9.98 -17.79 -5.99
C GLY A 167 11.43 -18.13 -6.34
N ALA A 168 12.42 -17.41 -5.77
CA ALA A 168 13.84 -17.68 -6.00
C ALA A 168 14.33 -18.91 -5.23
N ASP A 169 13.70 -19.25 -4.09
CA ASP A 169 14.03 -20.44 -3.30
C ASP A 169 13.56 -21.78 -3.94
N LEU A 170 12.81 -21.73 -5.04
CA LEU A 170 12.34 -22.94 -5.74
C LEU A 170 13.17 -23.31 -6.99
N ASP A 171 14.02 -22.40 -7.47
CA ASP A 171 14.85 -22.64 -8.66
C ASP A 171 16.24 -23.23 -8.31
N GLU A 172 16.62 -23.31 -7.02
CA GLU A 172 17.94 -23.82 -6.58
C GLU A 172 17.96 -25.32 -6.18
N PHE A 173 16.94 -26.10 -6.57
CA PHE A 173 16.91 -27.56 -6.36
C PHE A 173 16.81 -28.39 -7.65
N SER A 174 17.00 -27.79 -8.82
CA SER A 174 16.99 -28.50 -10.11
C SER A 174 18.33 -28.43 -10.86
N GLU A 175 19.45 -28.57 -10.15
CA GLU A 175 20.72 -28.95 -10.79
C GLU A 175 20.94 -30.46 -10.68
N GLY A 176 20.42 -31.15 -11.71
CA GLY A 176 21.17 -32.14 -12.47
C GLY A 176 21.83 -33.30 -11.71
N SER A 177 21.04 -34.32 -11.37
CA SER A 177 21.56 -35.69 -11.36
C SER A 177 21.26 -36.34 -12.71
N SER A 178 22.27 -36.48 -13.56
CA SER A 178 22.43 -37.65 -14.41
C SER A 178 23.83 -37.68 -15.00
N SER A 179 24.56 -38.70 -14.58
CA SER A 179 25.87 -39.13 -15.02
C SER A 179 25.98 -39.40 -16.52
N ASP A 180 27.19 -39.13 -17.00
CA ASP A 180 27.91 -39.61 -18.19
C ASP A 180 27.42 -40.92 -18.84
N GLU A 181 27.40 -40.97 -20.18
CA GLU A 181 28.20 -41.92 -20.96
C GLU A 181 28.25 -41.57 -22.48
N GLU A 182 29.49 -41.31 -22.93
CA GLU A 182 30.18 -41.64 -24.19
C GLU A 182 29.55 -41.47 -25.60
N CYS A 183 30.08 -40.45 -26.31
CA CYS A 183 30.85 -40.46 -27.57
C CYS A 183 30.79 -41.64 -28.58
N SER A 184 30.53 -41.32 -29.87
CA SER A 184 31.09 -41.92 -31.13
C SER A 184 30.17 -41.56 -32.31
N ASP A 185 30.42 -40.55 -33.16
CA ASP A 185 31.35 -40.45 -34.30
C ASP A 185 30.86 -41.07 -35.65
N MET A 186 31.07 -40.28 -36.73
CA MET A 186 31.01 -40.55 -38.19
C MET A 186 29.68 -40.98 -38.87
N THR A 187 29.31 -40.65 -40.11
CA THR A 187 29.75 -39.77 -41.23
C THR A 187 28.65 -39.84 -42.35
N GLU A 188 28.67 -38.85 -43.25
CA GLU A 188 28.32 -38.90 -44.69
C GLU A 188 26.86 -39.10 -45.21
N ILE A 189 26.28 -37.96 -45.64
CA ILE A 189 25.79 -37.61 -47.00
C ILE A 189 25.28 -38.74 -47.92
N LYS A 190 24.01 -38.61 -48.37
CA LYS A 190 23.67 -38.63 -49.82
C LYS A 190 22.38 -37.85 -50.12
N THR A 191 22.52 -36.97 -51.11
CA THR A 191 21.51 -36.24 -51.86
C THR A 191 20.72 -37.16 -52.79
N GLU A 192 19.45 -36.81 -53.03
CA GLU A 192 18.66 -37.30 -54.18
C GLU A 192 19.15 -36.71 -55.51
#